data_AF-S5YFN4-F1
#
_entry.id   AF-S5YFN4-F1
#
_cell.length_a   1.000
_cell.length_b   1.000
_cell.length_c   1.000
_cell.angle_alpha   90.00
_cell.angle_beta   90.00
_cell.angle_gamma   90.00
#
_symmetry.space_group_name_H-M   'P 1'
#
loop_
_entity.id
_entity.type
_entity.pdbx_description
1 polymer ?
#
loop_
_entity_poly.entity_id
_entity_poly.type
_entity_poly.pdbx_seq_one_letter_code
_entity_poly.pdbx_strand_id
1 'polypeptide(L)'
;FLQSVPSSWFKNIKNLKELDLSQNFLMREIGDAQFLTFLPSLMQLDLSFNFELKVYSPFLNLSTTFSSLSNLETLRIKGYVFKELRAKDLNPLLHLQNLTMLDLGTNFIKVADMTVFEEFPALKFIDLSVNKISPSSGDSNFCGFCSNPGVSVEQYNRQVQQEMHYFRYDEYERKLP
;
A
#
# COMPACT_ATOMS: atom_id res chain seq x y z
N PHE A 1 -15.53 0.82 -12.94
CA PHE A 1 -14.36 1.09 -12.11
C PHE A 1 -13.65 2.33 -12.61
N LEU A 2 -13.39 3.29 -11.72
CA LEU A 2 -12.69 4.54 -12.02
C LEU A 2 -11.20 4.30 -12.29
N GLN A 3 -10.61 5.10 -13.17
CA GLN A 3 -9.15 5.11 -13.43
C GLN A 3 -8.51 6.45 -13.07
N SER A 4 -9.33 7.48 -12.86
CA SER A 4 -8.90 8.81 -12.42
C SER A 4 -9.97 9.43 -11.54
N VAL A 5 -9.56 10.44 -10.78
CA VAL A 5 -10.45 11.18 -9.87
C VAL A 5 -10.34 12.68 -10.20
N PRO A 6 -11.30 13.23 -10.97
CA PRO A 6 -11.28 14.64 -11.30
C PRO A 6 -11.38 15.52 -10.05
N SER A 7 -10.38 16.38 -9.81
CA SER A 7 -10.40 17.33 -8.69
C SER A 7 -11.63 18.26 -8.69
N SER A 8 -12.27 18.44 -9.85
CA SER A 8 -13.51 19.21 -9.99
C SER A 8 -14.66 18.66 -9.15
N TRP A 9 -14.68 17.35 -8.85
CA TRP A 9 -15.69 16.73 -8.00
C TRP A 9 -15.69 17.30 -6.57
N PHE A 10 -14.53 17.75 -6.08
CA PHE A 10 -14.36 18.15 -4.69
C PHE A 10 -14.33 19.66 -4.46
N LYS A 11 -14.39 20.49 -5.52
CA LYS A 11 -14.23 21.96 -5.42
C LYS A 11 -15.12 22.62 -4.37
N ASN A 12 -16.33 22.11 -4.16
CA ASN A 12 -17.34 22.70 -3.28
C ASN A 12 -17.69 21.84 -2.05
N ILE A 13 -17.01 20.72 -1.82
CA ILE A 13 -17.28 19.80 -0.69
C ILE A 13 -16.11 19.74 0.28
N LYS A 14 -15.63 20.92 0.69
CA LYS A 14 -14.48 21.10 1.59
C LYS A 14 -14.68 20.52 3.00
N ASN A 15 -15.92 20.22 3.38
CA ASN A 15 -16.30 19.64 4.67
C ASN A 15 -16.43 18.11 4.62
N LEU A 16 -16.13 17.46 3.48
CA LEU A 16 -16.16 16.01 3.36
C LEU A 16 -15.24 15.38 4.42
N LYS A 17 -15.80 14.45 5.20
CA LYS A 17 -15.09 13.76 6.30
C LYS A 17 -14.63 12.38 5.93
N GLU A 18 -15.39 11.71 5.07
CA GLU A 18 -15.14 10.34 4.68
C GLU A 18 -15.21 10.25 3.16
N LEU A 19 -14.21 9.60 2.57
CA LEU A 19 -14.13 9.35 1.14
C LEU A 19 -13.75 7.90 0.92
N ASP A 20 -14.68 7.14 0.35
CA ASP A 20 -14.47 5.78 -0.11
C ASP A 20 -14.29 5.78 -1.62
N LEU A 21 -13.07 5.43 -2.07
CA LEU A 21 -12.72 5.20 -3.46
C LEU A 21 -12.24 3.76 -3.67
N SER A 22 -12.58 2.87 -2.75
CA SER A 22 -12.20 1.46 -2.82
C SER A 22 -12.81 0.77 -4.04
N GLN A 23 -12.22 -0.36 -4.43
CA GLN A 23 -12.67 -1.20 -5.54
C GLN A 23 -12.77 -0.42 -6.85
N ASN A 24 -11.69 0.27 -7.22
CA ASN A 24 -11.54 0.93 -8.52
C ASN A 24 -10.20 0.52 -9.15
N PHE A 25 -9.70 1.26 -10.13
CA PHE A 25 -8.41 1.02 -10.79
C PHE A 25 -7.52 2.27 -10.70
N LEU A 26 -7.46 2.87 -9.50
CA LEU A 26 -6.81 4.15 -9.26
C LEU A 26 -5.31 4.05 -8.93
N MET A 27 -4.66 2.89 -9.07
CA MET A 27 -3.23 2.72 -8.72
C MET A 27 -2.34 3.85 -9.26
N ARG A 28 -2.53 4.26 -10.51
CA ARG A 28 -1.79 5.37 -11.14
C ARG A 28 -2.20 6.73 -10.58
N GLU A 29 -3.51 6.95 -10.42
CA GLU A 29 -4.07 8.18 -9.85
C GLU A 29 -3.58 8.41 -8.40
N ILE A 30 -3.42 7.36 -7.59
CA ILE A 30 -2.89 7.44 -6.21
C ILE A 30 -1.44 7.99 -6.19
N GLY A 31 -0.67 7.73 -7.24
CA GLY A 31 0.70 8.25 -7.38
C GLY A 31 0.77 9.76 -7.67
N ASP A 32 -0.32 10.39 -8.13
CA ASP A 32 -0.42 11.83 -8.38
C ASP A 32 -1.33 12.54 -7.37
N ALA A 33 -2.54 12.00 -7.19
CA ALA A 33 -3.52 12.32 -6.16
C ALA A 33 -3.76 13.82 -5.94
N GLN A 34 -3.81 14.62 -7.01
CA GLN A 34 -4.02 16.07 -6.92
C GLN A 34 -5.38 16.43 -6.31
N PHE A 35 -6.36 15.54 -6.43
CA PHE A 35 -7.69 15.73 -5.87
C PHE A 35 -7.69 15.86 -4.34
N LEU A 36 -6.70 15.29 -3.63
CA LEU A 36 -6.59 15.37 -2.17
C LEU A 36 -6.41 16.80 -1.65
N THR A 37 -5.82 17.68 -2.46
CA THR A 37 -5.63 19.10 -2.10
C THR A 37 -6.95 19.87 -1.89
N PHE A 38 -8.07 19.31 -2.37
CA PHE A 38 -9.42 19.88 -2.21
C PHE A 38 -10.17 19.34 -1.00
N LEU A 39 -9.53 18.48 -0.19
CA LEU A 39 -10.17 17.74 0.90
C LEU A 39 -9.54 18.03 2.28
N PRO A 40 -9.44 19.31 2.70
CA PRO A 40 -8.74 19.67 3.94
C PRO A 40 -9.40 19.14 5.21
N SER A 41 -10.69 18.80 5.15
CA SER A 41 -11.46 18.31 6.31
C SER A 41 -11.51 16.79 6.42
N LEU A 42 -10.90 16.06 5.48
CA LEU A 42 -11.02 14.62 5.38
C LEU A 42 -10.38 13.93 6.59
N MET A 43 -11.11 12.99 7.17
CA MET A 43 -10.71 12.22 8.35
C MET A 43 -10.52 10.75 8.01
N GLN A 44 -11.30 10.22 7.07
CA GLN A 44 -11.19 8.83 6.63
C GLN A 44 -11.07 8.75 5.12
N LEU A 45 -10.07 7.99 4.66
CA LEU A 45 -9.84 7.73 3.25
C LEU A 45 -9.64 6.23 3.02
N ASP A 46 -10.48 5.65 2.18
CA ASP A 46 -10.34 4.27 1.73
C ASP A 46 -9.95 4.23 0.23
N LEU A 47 -8.76 3.70 -0.03
CA LEU A 47 -8.20 3.48 -1.37
C LEU A 47 -8.00 1.99 -1.65
N SER A 48 -8.66 1.12 -0.90
CA SER A 48 -8.48 -0.33 -0.99
C SER A 48 -8.88 -0.90 -2.34
N PHE A 49 -8.22 -1.96 -2.79
CA PHE A 49 -8.53 -2.68 -4.03
C PHE A 49 -8.50 -1.78 -5.27
N ASN A 50 -7.46 -0.93 -5.36
CA ASN A 50 -7.21 -0.05 -6.51
C ASN A 50 -6.13 -0.57 -7.47
N PHE A 51 -5.80 -1.87 -7.42
CA PHE A 51 -4.74 -2.50 -8.20
C PHE A 51 -5.00 -2.44 -9.72
N GLU A 52 -3.92 -2.41 -10.49
CA GLU A 52 -3.97 -2.57 -11.94
C GLU A 52 -3.70 -4.04 -12.30
N LEU A 53 -4.56 -4.63 -13.15
CA LEU A 53 -4.44 -6.03 -13.56
C LEU A 53 -3.08 -6.31 -14.19
N LYS A 54 -2.41 -7.38 -13.73
CA LYS A 54 -1.09 -7.83 -14.18
C LYS A 54 0.05 -6.85 -13.89
N VAL A 55 -0.19 -5.79 -13.12
CA VAL A 55 0.84 -4.88 -12.63
C VAL A 55 1.18 -5.26 -11.20
N TYR A 56 2.45 -5.56 -10.96
CA TYR A 56 2.98 -5.87 -9.64
C TYR A 56 3.98 -4.79 -9.28
N SER A 57 3.54 -3.81 -8.50
CA SER A 57 4.44 -2.73 -8.11
C SER A 57 5.54 -3.28 -7.21
N PRO A 58 6.82 -2.93 -7.42
CA PRO A 58 7.84 -3.28 -6.46
C PRO A 58 7.59 -2.59 -5.10
N PHE A 59 7.03 -1.38 -5.11
CA PHE A 59 6.88 -0.52 -3.93
C PHE A 59 5.51 0.16 -3.89
N LEU A 60 5.11 0.67 -2.73
CA LEU A 60 3.97 1.57 -2.61
C LEU A 60 4.37 2.95 -3.20
N ASN A 61 3.49 3.55 -4.00
CA ASN A 61 3.69 4.88 -4.58
C ASN A 61 2.58 5.83 -4.12
N LEU A 62 2.89 6.67 -3.13
CA LEU A 62 2.02 7.72 -2.64
C LEU A 62 2.52 9.08 -3.11
N SER A 63 1.61 9.89 -3.63
CA SER A 63 1.90 11.29 -3.93
C SER A 63 2.26 12.06 -2.66
N THR A 64 3.09 13.09 -2.81
CA THR A 64 3.36 14.05 -1.72
C THR A 64 2.11 14.83 -1.29
N THR A 65 1.06 14.88 -2.13
CA THR A 65 -0.21 15.57 -1.80
C THR A 65 -0.95 14.96 -0.62
N PHE A 66 -0.67 13.71 -0.24
CA PHE A 66 -1.22 13.11 0.99
C PHE A 66 -0.89 13.94 2.24
N SER A 67 0.24 14.64 2.26
CA SER A 67 0.63 15.54 3.34
C SER A 67 -0.36 16.71 3.56
N SER A 68 -1.21 17.02 2.57
CA SER A 68 -2.24 18.07 2.70
C SER A 68 -3.45 17.65 3.54
N LEU A 69 -3.61 16.36 3.84
CA LEU A 69 -4.74 15.82 4.60
C LEU A 69 -4.51 15.95 6.11
N SER A 70 -4.35 17.19 6.60
CA SER A 70 -3.96 17.47 7.99
C SER A 70 -4.92 16.93 9.06
N ASN A 71 -6.18 16.65 8.69
CA ASN A 71 -7.19 16.07 9.57
C ASN A 71 -7.35 14.55 9.43
N LEU A 72 -6.55 13.88 8.60
CA LEU A 72 -6.70 12.46 8.33
C LEU A 72 -6.40 11.65 9.60
N GLU A 73 -7.34 10.78 9.96
CA GLU A 73 -7.24 9.89 11.12
C GLU A 73 -7.07 8.44 10.71
N THR A 74 -7.68 8.05 9.59
CA THR A 74 -7.66 6.68 9.08
C THR A 74 -7.37 6.66 7.58
N LEU A 75 -6.36 5.86 7.20
CA LEU A 75 -6.03 5.58 5.81
C LEU A 75 -6.02 4.06 5.57
N ARG A 76 -6.78 3.60 4.57
CA ARG A 76 -6.79 2.20 4.15
C ARG A 76 -6.29 2.05 2.72
N ILE A 77 -5.29 1.20 2.51
CA ILE A 77 -4.69 0.89 1.21
C ILE A 77 -4.48 -0.62 1.11
N LYS A 78 -5.57 -1.36 1.14
CA LYS A 78 -5.56 -2.81 0.95
C LYS A 78 -5.50 -3.13 -0.54
N GLY A 79 -5.03 -4.31 -0.92
CA GLY A 79 -5.13 -4.78 -2.30
C GLY A 79 -4.49 -3.85 -3.33
N TYR A 80 -3.36 -3.22 -2.99
CA TYR A 80 -2.50 -2.46 -3.91
C TYR A 80 -1.45 -3.37 -4.59
N VAL A 81 -1.17 -4.53 -4.00
CA VAL A 81 -0.35 -5.61 -4.59
C VAL A 81 1.12 -5.19 -4.82
N PHE A 82 1.72 -4.56 -3.82
CA PHE A 82 3.16 -4.21 -3.81
C PHE A 82 4.00 -5.17 -2.94
N LYS A 83 5.31 -5.26 -3.21
CA LYS A 83 6.20 -6.28 -2.65
C LYS A 83 7.08 -5.81 -1.49
N GLU A 84 7.54 -4.58 -1.51
CA GLU A 84 8.43 -4.03 -0.48
C GLU A 84 7.86 -2.71 0.05
N LEU A 85 7.84 -2.57 1.38
CA LEU A 85 7.50 -1.33 2.06
C LEU A 85 8.77 -0.69 2.59
N ARG A 86 9.23 0.38 1.93
CA ARG A 86 10.41 1.15 2.37
C ARG A 86 9.95 2.35 3.16
N ALA A 87 10.79 2.85 4.07
CA ALA A 87 10.48 4.06 4.84
C ALA A 87 10.02 5.23 3.96
N LYS A 88 10.75 5.48 2.86
CA LYS A 88 10.43 6.57 1.91
C LYS A 88 9.07 6.47 1.23
N ASP A 89 8.49 5.27 1.14
CA ASP A 89 7.19 5.05 0.52
C ASP A 89 6.04 5.61 1.40
N LEU A 90 6.30 5.81 2.69
CA LEU A 90 5.38 6.42 3.65
C LEU A 90 5.71 7.88 3.99
N ASN A 91 6.79 8.46 3.45
CA ASN A 91 7.18 9.86 3.69
C ASN A 91 6.02 10.87 3.56
N PRO A 92 5.11 10.76 2.56
CA PRO A 92 3.98 11.69 2.45
C PRO A 92 3.02 11.70 3.65
N LEU A 93 3.06 10.66 4.49
CA LEU A 93 2.18 10.49 5.64
C LEU A 93 2.81 10.89 6.97
N LEU A 94 4.14 11.00 7.05
CA LEU A 94 4.86 11.20 8.33
C LEU A 94 4.51 12.53 9.03
N HIS A 95 4.06 13.54 8.28
CA HIS A 95 3.67 14.83 8.84
C HIS A 95 2.22 14.89 9.35
N LEU A 96 1.42 13.83 9.12
CA LEU A 96 0.00 13.80 9.48
C LEU A 96 -0.16 13.59 10.99
N GLN A 97 -0.35 14.70 11.71
CA GLN A 97 -0.43 14.73 13.18
C GLN A 97 -1.63 13.97 13.77
N ASN A 98 -2.66 13.72 12.96
CA ASN A 98 -3.89 13.10 13.41
C ASN A 98 -4.05 11.65 12.94
N LEU A 99 -3.11 11.13 12.13
CA LEU A 99 -3.22 9.79 11.57
C LEU A 99 -2.97 8.75 12.66
N THR A 100 -4.03 8.06 13.08
CA THR A 100 -3.99 7.07 14.16
C THR A 100 -4.12 5.64 13.67
N MET A 101 -4.68 5.43 12.47
CA MET A 101 -4.84 4.11 11.87
C MET A 101 -4.34 4.08 10.43
N LEU A 102 -3.41 3.15 10.16
CA LEU A 102 -2.92 2.84 8.82
C LEU A 102 -3.16 1.35 8.53
N ASP A 103 -4.02 1.06 7.56
CA ASP A 103 -4.33 -0.30 7.12
C ASP A 103 -3.66 -0.58 5.77
N LEU A 104 -2.63 -1.43 5.81
CA LEU A 104 -1.91 -1.96 4.65
C LEU A 104 -2.13 -3.46 4.52
N GLY A 105 -3.22 -3.99 5.08
CA GLY A 105 -3.55 -5.40 5.04
C GLY A 105 -3.90 -5.88 3.63
N THR A 106 -3.91 -7.19 3.40
CA THR A 106 -4.27 -7.79 2.10
C THR A 106 -3.42 -7.23 0.95
N ASN A 107 -2.10 -7.21 1.14
CA ASN A 107 -1.13 -6.82 0.12
C ASN A 107 -0.15 -7.98 -0.12
N PHE A 108 0.95 -7.73 -0.86
CA PHE A 108 1.96 -8.73 -1.18
C PHE A 108 3.33 -8.39 -0.56
N ILE A 109 3.32 -7.65 0.55
CA ILE A 109 4.52 -7.18 1.22
C ILE A 109 5.31 -8.38 1.72
N LYS A 110 6.54 -8.54 1.24
CA LYS A 110 7.50 -9.57 1.67
C LYS A 110 8.55 -9.01 2.61
N VAL A 111 8.98 -7.78 2.36
CA VAL A 111 9.97 -7.05 3.15
C VAL A 111 9.35 -5.71 3.55
N ALA A 112 9.44 -5.38 4.83
CA ALA A 112 8.98 -4.10 5.36
C ALA A 112 10.04 -3.55 6.31
N ASP A 113 10.41 -2.28 6.11
CA ASP A 113 11.14 -1.53 7.12
C ASP A 113 10.15 -1.12 8.21
N MET A 114 10.23 -1.76 9.37
CA MET A 114 9.28 -1.52 10.46
C MET A 114 9.62 -0.25 11.27
N THR A 115 10.85 0.28 11.13
CA THR A 115 11.31 1.43 11.91
C THR A 115 10.60 2.72 11.51
N VAL A 116 10.14 2.82 10.26
CA VAL A 116 9.36 3.97 9.76
C VAL A 116 8.08 4.22 10.57
N PHE A 117 7.50 3.19 11.17
CA PHE A 117 6.28 3.33 11.94
C PHE A 117 6.49 4.10 13.25
N GLU A 118 7.73 4.13 13.76
CA GLU A 118 8.12 4.91 14.94
C GLU A 118 8.24 6.41 14.62
N GLU A 119 8.36 6.78 13.33
CA GLU A 119 8.44 8.17 12.90
C GLU A 119 7.07 8.88 12.84
N PHE A 120 5.96 8.13 12.93
CA PHE A 120 4.63 8.72 12.93
C PHE A 120 4.29 9.36 14.28
N PRO A 121 3.81 10.62 14.31
CA PRO A 121 3.60 11.35 15.56
C PRO A 121 2.44 10.81 16.42
N ALA A 122 1.43 10.19 15.81
CA ALA A 122 0.17 9.82 16.48
C ALA A 122 -0.36 8.43 16.12
N LEU A 123 0.41 7.62 15.38
CA LEU A 123 -0.06 6.32 14.89
C LEU A 123 -0.23 5.34 16.05
N LYS A 124 -1.40 4.70 16.13
CA LYS A 124 -1.78 3.76 17.21
C LYS A 124 -2.01 2.35 16.70
N PHE A 125 -2.52 2.23 15.47
CA PHE A 125 -2.88 0.96 14.88
C PHE A 125 -2.31 0.84 13.47
N ILE A 126 -1.61 -0.26 13.24
CA ILE A 126 -1.08 -0.63 11.95
C ILE A 126 -1.59 -2.03 11.64
N ASP A 127 -2.31 -2.17 10.53
CA ASP A 127 -2.72 -3.48 10.02
C ASP A 127 -1.81 -3.89 8.86
N LEU A 128 -1.04 -4.96 9.06
CA LEU A 128 -0.22 -5.63 8.05
C LEU A 128 -0.69 -7.08 7.82
N SER A 129 -1.87 -7.44 8.30
CA SER A 129 -2.45 -8.77 8.14
C SER A 129 -2.63 -9.15 6.67
N VAL A 130 -2.62 -10.44 6.37
CA VAL A 130 -2.79 -10.94 4.99
C VAL A 130 -1.74 -10.32 4.04
N ASN A 131 -0.48 -10.28 4.49
CA ASN A 131 0.70 -10.03 3.67
C ASN A 131 1.57 -11.29 3.59
N LYS A 132 2.74 -11.18 2.94
CA LYS A 132 3.74 -12.25 2.84
C LYS A 132 5.00 -11.92 3.65
N ILE A 133 4.84 -11.11 4.70
CA ILE A 133 5.93 -10.71 5.60
C ILE A 133 6.41 -11.98 6.26
N SER A 134 7.57 -12.45 5.81
CA SER A 134 8.24 -13.55 6.47
C SER A 134 8.85 -12.98 7.75
N PRO A 135 8.83 -13.72 8.87
CA PRO A 135 9.69 -13.37 9.98
C PRO A 135 11.12 -13.47 9.45
N SER A 136 11.69 -12.33 9.07
CA SER A 136 13.13 -12.24 8.88
C SER A 136 13.72 -12.71 10.20
N SER A 137 14.47 -13.80 10.16
CA SER A 137 15.44 -14.15 11.20
C SER A 137 16.06 -12.85 11.69
N GLY A 138 15.80 -12.52 12.95
CA GLY A 138 16.41 -11.36 13.60
C GLY A 138 17.91 -11.37 13.36
N ASP A 139 18.47 -10.16 13.27
CA ASP A 139 19.90 -9.89 13.18
C ASP A 139 20.53 -10.08 11.80
N SER A 140 20.46 -9.03 10.98
CA SER A 140 21.52 -8.75 10.01
C SER A 140 22.07 -7.34 10.20
N ASN A 141 22.39 -6.99 11.45
CA ASN A 141 23.49 -6.09 11.77
C ASN A 141 24.49 -6.94 12.58
N PHE A 142 25.67 -7.19 12.00
CA PHE A 142 26.79 -8.05 12.45
C PHE A 142 26.83 -9.52 11.96
N CYS A 143 27.44 -9.71 10.79
CA CYS A 143 28.66 -10.52 10.55
C CYS A 143 28.80 -10.64 9.01
N GLY A 144 29.89 -10.20 8.38
CA GLY A 144 31.21 -10.77 8.60
C GLY A 144 31.27 -12.15 7.92
N PHE A 145 31.57 -12.16 6.62
CA PHE A 145 31.88 -13.35 5.80
C PHE A 145 31.05 -14.62 6.04
N CYS A 146 30.13 -14.92 5.10
CA CYS A 146 29.92 -16.29 4.63
C CYS A 146 29.59 -16.25 3.14
N SER A 147 30.58 -16.60 2.32
CA SER A 147 30.38 -16.98 0.93
C SER A 147 29.52 -18.24 0.85
N ASN A 148 28.46 -18.24 0.06
CA ASN A 148 28.17 -19.36 -0.82
C ASN A 148 27.30 -18.95 -2.02
N PRO A 149 27.55 -19.52 -3.22
CA PRO A 149 26.99 -19.04 -4.47
C PRO A 149 25.78 -19.87 -4.91
N GLY A 150 24.83 -19.22 -5.59
CA GLY A 150 23.93 -19.92 -6.51
C GLY A 150 22.51 -20.18 -6.02
N VAL A 151 21.72 -19.12 -5.86
CA VAL A 151 20.30 -19.20 -6.23
C VAL A 151 20.13 -18.25 -7.40
N SER A 152 20.08 -18.81 -8.61
CA SER A 152 19.82 -18.03 -9.82
C SER A 152 18.50 -17.27 -9.65
N VAL A 153 18.50 -15.98 -10.00
CA VAL A 153 17.31 -15.10 -10.04
C VAL A 153 16.14 -15.76 -10.81
N GLU A 154 16.44 -16.68 -11.72
CA GLU A 154 15.45 -17.48 -12.46
C GLU A 154 14.64 -18.43 -11.58
N GLN A 155 15.22 -18.95 -10.50
CA GLN A 155 14.56 -19.90 -9.59
C GLN A 155 13.54 -19.18 -8.69
N TYR A 156 13.86 -17.96 -8.25
CA TYR A 156 12.93 -17.06 -7.56
C TYR A 156 11.77 -16.65 -8.49
N ASN A 157 12.08 -16.29 -9.74
CA ASN A 157 11.06 -15.94 -10.73
C ASN A 157 10.12 -17.12 -11.06
N ARG A 158 10.63 -18.36 -11.12
CA ARG A 158 9.80 -19.56 -11.28
C ARG A 158 8.88 -19.79 -10.08
N GLN A 159 9.35 -19.58 -8.86
CA GLN A 159 8.54 -19.75 -7.66
C GLN A 159 7.41 -18.71 -7.58
N VAL A 160 7.70 -17.45 -7.92
CA VAL A 160 6.67 -16.41 -8.07
C VAL A 160 5.65 -16.80 -9.14
N GLN A 161 6.09 -17.30 -10.30
CA GLN A 161 5.16 -17.76 -11.36
C GLN A 161 4.30 -18.96 -10.93
N GLN A 162 4.83 -19.87 -10.12
CA GLN A 162 4.08 -21.02 -9.60
C GLN A 162 3.04 -20.59 -8.55
N GLU A 163 3.39 -19.69 -7.64
CA GLU A 163 2.43 -19.06 -6.72
C GLU A 163 1.36 -18.27 -7.49
N MET A 164 1.71 -17.64 -8.62
CA MET A 164 0.74 -16.97 -9.51
C MET A 164 -0.23 -17.93 -10.21
N HIS A 165 0.21 -19.15 -10.54
CA HIS A 165 -0.69 -20.16 -11.09
C HIS A 165 -1.74 -20.61 -10.08
N TYR A 166 -1.36 -20.74 -8.80
CA TYR A 166 -2.26 -21.11 -7.71
C TYR A 166 -3.48 -20.18 -7.59
N PHE A 167 -3.28 -18.86 -7.66
CA PHE A 167 -4.40 -17.90 -7.56
C PHE A 167 -5.26 -17.80 -8.82
N ARG A 168 -4.75 -18.24 -9.98
CA ARG A 168 -5.56 -18.32 -11.20
C ARG A 168 -6.63 -19.41 -11.08
N TYR A 169 -6.35 -20.49 -10.35
CA TYR A 169 -7.32 -21.58 -10.13
C TYR A 169 -8.47 -21.15 -9.19
N ASP A 170 -8.19 -20.36 -8.15
CA ASP A 170 -9.22 -19.82 -7.24
C ASP A 170 -10.22 -18.86 -7.91
N GLU A 171 -9.83 -18.20 -9.02
CA GLU A 171 -10.75 -17.38 -9.83
C GLU A 171 -11.65 -18.21 -10.76
N TYR A 172 -11.24 -19.42 -11.16
CA TYR A 172 -12.07 -20.31 -12.00
C TYR A 172 -12.98 -21.23 -11.19
N GLU A 173 -12.61 -21.63 -9.96
CA GLU A 173 -13.49 -22.45 -9.12
C GLU A 173 -14.67 -21.67 -8.51
N ARG A 174 -14.64 -20.33 -8.53
CA ARG A 174 -15.80 -19.48 -8.19
C ARG A 174 -16.72 -19.18 -9.38
N LYS A 175 -16.46 -19.78 -10.55
CA LYS A 175 -17.29 -19.68 -11.75
C LYS A 175 -17.57 -21.04 -12.36
N LEU A 176 -18.21 -21.93 -11.59
CA LEU A 176 -19.01 -23.00 -12.16
C LEU A 176 -20.42 -22.93 -11.53
N PRO A 177 -21.48 -23.10 -12.33
CA PRO A 177 -22.88 -22.99 -11.88
C PRO A 177 -23.29 -24.10 -10.92
#